data_AF-A0A432GXF4-F1
#
_entry.id   AF-A0A432GXF4-F1
#
_cell.length_a   1.000
_cell.length_b   1.000
_cell.length_c   1.000
_cell.angle_alpha   90.00
_cell.angle_beta   90.00
_cell.angle_gamma   90.00
#
_symmetry.space_group_name_H-M   'P 1'
#
loop_
_entity.id
_entity.type
_entity.pdbx_description
1 polymer ?
#
loop_
_entity_poly.entity_id
_entity_poly.type
_entity_poly.pdbx_seq_one_letter_code
_entity_poly.pdbx_strand_id
1 'polypeptide(L)'
;MKSFDSNDKSFEERFDPKLRTIGDSQLQNHDQEKEQTPTSKFFRLEFSESIPLETKTFLSEKLPDMLDFPGRLGLKINYASHLLRFIDQTTYETEIGSPLPKNVTLPASRIDSFIDSRSFKVTIILPKKLETAEVIVNITRNVFSKLFGNIFFNEQILPLEFYQQSVKENKQITAAIP
;
A
#
# COMPACT_ATOMS: atom_id res chain seq x y z
N MET A 1 6.91 47.86 10.82
CA MET A 1 7.71 47.20 9.77
C MET A 1 8.88 46.50 10.45
N LYS A 2 8.84 45.16 10.50
CA LYS A 2 10.02 44.32 10.78
C LYS A 2 10.41 43.72 9.44
N SER A 3 11.68 43.86 9.08
CA SER A 3 12.27 43.36 7.84
C SER A 3 12.03 41.87 7.69
N PHE A 4 11.67 41.44 6.49
CA PHE A 4 11.82 40.05 6.06
C PHE A 4 13.33 39.78 5.98
N ASP A 5 13.90 39.19 7.01
CA ASP A 5 15.27 38.66 6.91
C ASP A 5 15.27 37.55 5.85
N SER A 6 16.18 37.69 4.90
CA SER A 6 16.40 36.78 3.79
C SER A 6 16.64 35.36 4.31
N ASN A 7 16.23 34.36 3.51
CA ASN A 7 16.53 32.94 3.71
C ASN A 7 18.03 32.62 3.49
N ASP A 8 18.94 33.46 4.00
CA ASP A 8 20.41 33.30 3.95
C ASP A 8 20.96 32.52 5.14
N LYS A 9 20.18 31.56 5.67
CA LYS A 9 20.74 30.61 6.63
C LYS A 9 21.58 29.59 5.87
N SER A 10 22.88 29.56 6.16
CA SER A 10 23.82 28.58 5.63
C SER A 10 23.31 27.15 5.88
N PHE A 11 23.78 26.20 5.09
CA PHE A 11 23.43 24.78 5.27
C PHE A 11 23.65 24.35 6.73
N GLU A 12 24.74 24.78 7.33
CA GLU A 12 25.13 24.52 8.72
C GLU A 12 24.12 25.05 9.74
N GLU A 13 23.54 26.24 9.55
CA GLU A 13 22.55 26.82 10.46
C GLU A 13 21.22 26.04 10.46
N ARG A 14 20.89 25.34 9.38
CA ARG A 14 19.67 24.50 9.30
C ARG A 14 19.76 23.23 10.15
N PHE A 15 20.98 22.80 10.48
CA PHE A 15 21.23 21.62 11.30
C PHE A 15 21.70 21.96 12.73
N ASP A 16 21.71 23.25 13.10
CA ASP A 16 22.05 23.66 14.47
C ASP A 16 21.04 23.05 15.47
N PRO A 17 21.50 22.20 16.41
CA PRO A 17 20.65 21.60 17.43
C PRO A 17 19.83 22.61 18.24
N LYS A 18 20.35 23.84 18.40
CA LYS A 18 19.69 24.91 19.17
C LYS A 18 18.51 25.56 18.44
N LEU A 19 18.41 25.37 17.13
CA LEU A 19 17.32 25.87 16.28
C LEU A 19 16.27 24.79 15.95
N ARG A 20 16.42 23.56 16.48
CA ARG A 20 15.44 22.49 16.32
C ARG A 20 14.12 22.88 16.99
N THR A 21 13.10 23.12 16.19
CA THR A 21 11.72 23.35 16.64
C THR A 21 10.98 22.05 17.01
N ILE A 22 11.52 20.90 16.62
CA ILE A 22 10.98 19.58 16.94
C ILE A 22 11.98 18.87 17.86
N GLY A 23 11.56 18.61 19.10
CA GLY A 23 12.36 17.90 20.09
C GLY A 23 12.24 16.38 19.97
N ASP A 24 13.26 15.65 20.41
CA ASP A 24 13.30 14.18 20.40
C ASP A 24 12.08 13.56 21.12
N SER A 25 11.56 14.23 22.15
CA SER A 25 10.35 13.83 22.86
C SER A 25 9.07 13.97 22.04
N GLN A 26 8.97 14.97 21.13
CA GLN A 26 7.83 15.09 20.22
C GLN A 26 7.88 14.04 19.10
N LEU A 27 9.08 13.68 18.63
CA LEU A 27 9.27 12.57 17.70
C LEU A 27 8.91 11.23 18.38
N GLN A 28 9.39 11.01 19.62
CA GLN A 28 9.04 9.83 20.40
C GLN A 28 7.54 9.74 20.70
N ASN A 29 6.88 10.84 21.06
CA ASN A 29 5.44 10.84 21.33
C ASN A 29 4.63 10.56 20.05
N HIS A 30 5.02 11.14 18.91
CA HIS A 30 4.39 10.81 17.61
C HIS A 30 4.66 9.36 17.18
N ASP A 31 5.80 8.79 17.55
CA ASP A 31 6.11 7.39 17.31
C ASP A 31 5.44 6.42 18.31
N GLN A 32 5.05 6.90 19.49
CA GLN A 32 4.28 6.16 20.50
C GLN A 32 2.77 6.20 20.24
N GLU A 33 2.21 7.33 19.77
CA GLU A 33 0.80 7.43 19.33
C GLU A 33 0.52 6.58 18.08
N LYS A 34 1.58 6.17 17.38
CA LYS A 34 1.60 5.24 16.25
C LYS A 34 1.45 3.77 16.67
N GLU A 35 0.59 3.46 17.63
CA GLU A 35 0.24 2.07 17.98
C GLU A 35 -0.04 1.27 16.69
N GLN A 36 0.70 0.18 16.51
CA GLN A 36 0.74 -0.57 15.27
C GLN A 36 -0.59 -1.32 15.09
N THR A 37 -1.54 -0.66 14.43
CA THR A 37 -2.72 -1.36 13.94
C THR A 37 -2.25 -2.42 12.93
N PRO A 38 -2.56 -3.71 13.14
CA PRO A 38 -2.14 -4.75 12.21
C PRO A 38 -2.69 -4.47 10.82
N THR A 39 -1.83 -4.59 9.81
CA THR A 39 -2.12 -4.29 8.40
C THR A 39 -3.31 -5.08 7.87
N SER A 40 -3.57 -6.27 8.40
CA SER A 40 -4.76 -7.09 8.11
C SER A 40 -6.08 -6.36 8.34
N LYS A 41 -6.14 -5.40 9.28
CA LYS A 41 -7.35 -4.60 9.53
C LYS A 41 -7.69 -3.62 8.41
N PHE A 42 -6.74 -3.34 7.52
CA PHE A 42 -6.94 -2.43 6.39
C PHE A 42 -7.48 -3.15 5.15
N PHE A 43 -7.44 -4.50 5.14
CA PHE A 43 -7.90 -5.33 4.03
C PHE A 43 -9.17 -6.09 4.36
N ARG A 44 -10.13 -6.04 3.45
CA ARG A 44 -11.27 -6.95 3.39
C ARG A 44 -10.92 -8.10 2.46
N LEU A 45 -11.11 -9.33 2.92
CA LEU A 45 -10.90 -10.52 2.11
C LEU A 45 -12.23 -10.94 1.46
N GLU A 46 -12.18 -11.27 0.17
CA GLU A 46 -13.32 -11.80 -0.57
C GLU A 46 -12.88 -12.98 -1.45
N PHE A 47 -13.64 -14.06 -1.45
CA PHE A 47 -13.41 -15.22 -2.31
C PHE A 47 -14.62 -15.44 -3.20
N SER A 48 -14.40 -15.64 -4.51
CA SER A 48 -15.45 -16.05 -5.44
C SER A 48 -16.08 -17.37 -4.99
N GLU A 49 -17.36 -17.55 -5.29
CA GLU A 49 -18.10 -18.79 -5.06
C GLU A 49 -17.44 -19.99 -5.75
N SER A 50 -16.84 -19.76 -6.92
CA SER A 50 -16.17 -20.78 -7.72
C SER A 50 -14.88 -21.34 -7.12
N ILE A 51 -14.31 -20.66 -6.12
CA ILE A 51 -13.09 -21.15 -5.44
C ILE A 51 -13.44 -22.33 -4.51
N PRO A 52 -12.74 -23.47 -4.62
CA PRO A 52 -12.96 -24.62 -3.74
C PRO A 52 -12.77 -24.28 -2.26
N LEU A 53 -13.57 -24.91 -1.39
CA LEU A 53 -13.52 -24.67 0.06
C LEU A 53 -12.12 -24.91 0.63
N GLU A 54 -11.45 -25.99 0.22
CA GLU A 54 -10.08 -26.31 0.65
C GLU A 54 -9.10 -25.15 0.36
N THR A 55 -9.23 -24.53 -0.80
CA THR A 55 -8.41 -23.36 -1.18
C THR A 55 -8.76 -22.13 -0.36
N LYS A 56 -10.06 -21.89 -0.11
CA LYS A 56 -10.50 -20.79 0.76
C LYS A 56 -9.94 -20.94 2.17
N THR A 57 -10.02 -22.14 2.75
CA THR A 57 -9.47 -22.44 4.08
C THR A 57 -7.96 -22.22 4.13
N PHE A 58 -7.23 -22.82 3.19
CA PHE A 58 -5.77 -22.68 3.10
C PHE A 58 -5.33 -21.21 3.02
N LEU A 59 -5.95 -20.42 2.13
CA LEU A 59 -5.61 -19.01 1.98
C LEU A 59 -6.02 -18.20 3.21
N SER A 60 -7.19 -18.47 3.80
CA SER A 60 -7.65 -17.76 5.00
C SER A 60 -6.73 -17.99 6.21
N GLU A 61 -6.08 -19.15 6.31
CA GLU A 61 -5.08 -19.43 7.34
C GLU A 61 -3.76 -18.68 7.10
N LYS A 62 -3.33 -18.53 5.84
CA LYS A 62 -2.02 -17.94 5.49
C LYS A 62 -2.03 -16.43 5.29
N LEU A 63 -3.14 -15.88 4.81
CA LEU A 63 -3.22 -14.47 4.45
C LEU A 63 -3.01 -13.51 5.63
N PRO A 64 -3.55 -13.73 6.84
CA PRO A 64 -3.33 -12.82 7.96
C PRO A 64 -1.85 -12.56 8.23
N ASP A 65 -1.04 -13.62 8.28
CA ASP A 65 0.42 -13.50 8.45
C ASP A 65 1.09 -12.73 7.31
N MET A 66 0.66 -12.95 6.07
CA MET A 66 1.20 -12.23 4.91
C MET A 66 0.82 -10.74 4.91
N LEU A 67 -0.41 -10.43 5.32
CA LEU A 67 -0.90 -9.06 5.41
C LEU A 67 -0.18 -8.30 6.52
N ASP A 68 0.06 -8.95 7.67
CA ASP A 68 0.67 -8.33 8.85
C ASP A 68 2.21 -8.33 8.83
N PHE A 69 2.85 -9.20 8.03
CA PHE A 69 4.31 -9.28 7.89
C PHE A 69 5.00 -7.91 7.67
N PRO A 70 4.56 -7.06 6.72
CA PRO A 70 5.18 -5.75 6.49
C PRO A 70 4.99 -4.77 7.64
N GLY A 71 3.88 -4.86 8.39
CA GLY A 71 3.71 -4.12 9.64
C GLY A 71 4.85 -4.39 10.61
N ARG A 72 5.36 -5.64 10.67
CA ARG A 72 6.54 -6.03 11.47
C ARG A 72 7.85 -5.39 10.98
N LEU A 73 7.91 -4.95 9.72
CA LEU A 73 9.05 -4.26 9.12
C LEU A 73 8.90 -2.73 9.15
N GLY A 74 7.86 -2.21 9.80
CA GLY A 74 7.57 -0.77 9.84
C GLY A 74 6.96 -0.21 8.55
N LEU A 75 6.56 -1.06 7.61
CA LEU A 75 5.84 -0.65 6.40
C LEU A 75 4.36 -0.47 6.75
N LYS A 76 3.90 0.79 6.72
CA LYS A 76 2.53 1.15 7.10
C LYS A 76 1.67 1.43 5.88
N ILE A 77 0.48 0.85 5.89
CA ILE A 77 -0.62 1.18 5.01
C ILE A 77 -1.54 2.11 5.79
N ASN A 78 -1.90 3.23 5.18
CA ASN A 78 -2.54 4.35 5.85
C ASN A 78 -4.06 4.33 5.65
N TYR A 79 -4.54 3.89 4.48
CA TYR A 79 -5.97 3.93 4.17
C TYR A 79 -6.64 2.59 4.47
N ALA A 80 -7.77 2.65 5.18
CA ALA A 80 -8.58 1.47 5.45
C ALA A 80 -9.55 1.21 4.28
N SER A 81 -9.96 -0.06 4.11
CA SER A 81 -10.96 -0.53 3.12
C SER A 81 -10.41 -0.98 1.77
N HIS A 82 -9.15 -1.40 1.71
CA HIS A 82 -8.69 -2.14 0.53
C HIS A 82 -9.41 -3.49 0.43
N LEU A 83 -9.67 -3.93 -0.79
CA LEU A 83 -10.28 -5.23 -1.07
C LEU A 83 -9.21 -6.15 -1.65
N LEU A 84 -8.97 -7.28 -0.99
CA LEU A 84 -8.17 -8.37 -1.54
C LEU A 84 -9.11 -9.51 -1.93
N ARG A 85 -9.31 -9.67 -3.24
CA ARG A 85 -10.27 -10.59 -3.82
C ARG A 85 -9.58 -11.74 -4.55
N PHE A 86 -10.05 -12.96 -4.33
CA PHE A 86 -9.58 -14.17 -5.01
C PHE A 86 -10.67 -14.73 -5.92
N ILE A 87 -10.35 -14.90 -7.20
CA ILE A 87 -11.29 -15.39 -8.21
C ILE A 87 -10.61 -16.43 -9.10
N ASP A 88 -11.41 -17.25 -9.78
CA ASP A 88 -10.88 -18.11 -10.85
C ASP A 88 -10.88 -17.37 -12.19
N GLN A 89 -10.22 -17.98 -13.18
CA GLN A 89 -10.15 -17.43 -14.52
C GLN A 89 -11.54 -17.22 -15.14
N THR A 90 -12.45 -18.17 -14.98
CA THR A 90 -13.80 -18.11 -15.57
C THR A 90 -14.60 -16.91 -15.05
N THR A 91 -14.56 -16.67 -13.73
CA THR A 91 -15.21 -15.53 -13.08
C THR A 91 -14.60 -14.23 -13.56
N TYR A 92 -13.28 -14.15 -13.64
CA TYR A 92 -12.58 -12.96 -14.15
C TYR A 92 -13.04 -12.61 -15.56
N GLU A 93 -13.01 -13.58 -16.47
CA GLU A 93 -13.36 -13.36 -17.88
C GLU A 93 -14.83 -12.97 -18.04
N THR A 94 -15.71 -13.53 -17.21
CA THR A 94 -17.14 -13.20 -17.19
C THR A 94 -17.39 -11.77 -16.69
N GLU A 95 -16.72 -11.36 -15.60
CA GLU A 95 -16.91 -10.02 -15.03
C GLU A 95 -16.28 -8.90 -15.88
N ILE A 96 -15.13 -9.16 -16.50
CA ILE A 96 -14.44 -8.17 -17.34
C ILE A 96 -15.01 -8.17 -18.77
N GLY A 97 -15.67 -9.24 -19.20
CA GLY A 97 -16.21 -9.37 -20.55
C GLY A 97 -15.13 -9.56 -21.62
N SER A 98 -13.91 -9.95 -21.24
CA SER A 98 -12.82 -10.29 -22.17
C SER A 98 -11.98 -11.46 -21.65
N PRO A 99 -11.48 -12.32 -22.56
CA PRO A 99 -10.65 -13.45 -22.18
C PRO A 99 -9.29 -12.99 -21.65
N LEU A 100 -8.72 -13.75 -20.71
CA LEU A 100 -7.38 -13.49 -20.23
C LEU A 100 -6.39 -13.68 -21.40
N PRO A 101 -5.42 -12.77 -21.61
CA PRO A 101 -4.44 -12.92 -22.68
C PRO A 101 -3.67 -14.25 -22.57
N LYS A 102 -3.49 -14.95 -23.70
CA LYS A 102 -2.88 -16.30 -23.73
C LYS A 102 -1.44 -16.37 -23.20
N ASN A 103 -0.75 -15.22 -23.13
CA ASN A 103 0.61 -15.09 -22.63
C ASN A 103 0.68 -14.89 -21.10
N VAL A 104 -0.47 -14.77 -20.40
CA VAL A 104 -0.50 -14.58 -18.96
C VAL A 104 -0.55 -15.93 -18.25
N THR A 105 0.46 -16.22 -17.46
CA THR A 105 0.52 -17.40 -16.60
C THR A 105 -0.22 -17.15 -15.28
N LEU A 106 -0.95 -18.16 -14.80
CA LEU A 106 -1.59 -18.13 -13.49
C LEU A 106 -0.64 -18.66 -12.40
N PRO A 107 -0.70 -18.15 -11.16
CA PRO A 107 -1.60 -17.10 -10.67
C PRO A 107 -1.26 -15.71 -11.23
N ALA A 108 -2.28 -14.95 -11.62
CA ALA A 108 -2.13 -13.59 -12.11
C ALA A 108 -2.74 -12.58 -11.12
N SER A 109 -2.44 -11.30 -11.29
CA SER A 109 -2.97 -10.26 -10.41
C SER A 109 -3.26 -8.95 -11.13
N ARG A 110 -4.33 -8.29 -10.71
CA ARG A 110 -4.77 -6.98 -11.16
C ARG A 110 -4.97 -6.08 -9.95
N ILE A 111 -4.72 -4.78 -10.12
CA ILE A 111 -5.05 -3.76 -9.14
C ILE A 111 -5.90 -2.68 -9.81
N ASP A 112 -6.99 -2.32 -9.15
CA ASP A 112 -7.84 -1.19 -9.53
C ASP A 112 -7.79 -0.16 -8.38
N SER A 113 -7.63 1.11 -8.70
CA SER A 113 -7.56 2.21 -7.73
C SER A 113 -8.84 3.04 -7.76
N PHE A 114 -9.40 3.32 -6.59
CA PHE A 114 -10.56 4.19 -6.42
C PHE A 114 -10.12 5.49 -5.77
N ILE A 115 -9.97 6.53 -6.59
CA ILE A 115 -9.41 7.82 -6.19
C ILE A 115 -10.24 8.46 -5.07
N ASP A 116 -11.57 8.42 -5.19
CA ASP A 116 -12.49 9.08 -4.26
C ASP A 116 -12.43 8.50 -2.84
N SER A 117 -12.17 7.20 -2.72
CA SER A 117 -12.09 6.50 -1.42
C SER A 117 -10.66 6.21 -0.98
N ARG A 118 -9.66 6.64 -1.76
CA ARG A 118 -8.23 6.29 -1.58
C ARG A 118 -8.04 4.80 -1.27
N SER A 119 -8.83 3.95 -1.95
CA SER A 119 -8.84 2.51 -1.73
C SER A 119 -8.44 1.77 -2.99
N PHE A 120 -8.01 0.52 -2.81
CA PHE A 120 -7.54 -0.32 -3.91
C PHE A 120 -8.26 -1.66 -3.85
N LYS A 121 -8.64 -2.17 -5.02
CA LYS A 121 -9.09 -3.54 -5.21
C LYS A 121 -7.97 -4.33 -5.84
N VAL A 122 -7.39 -5.23 -5.07
CA VAL A 122 -6.42 -6.22 -5.55
C VAL A 122 -7.18 -7.49 -5.87
N THR A 123 -7.15 -7.88 -7.14
CA THR A 123 -7.76 -9.12 -7.62
C THR A 123 -6.66 -10.11 -7.95
N ILE A 124 -6.65 -11.26 -7.27
CA ILE A 124 -5.76 -12.38 -7.54
C ILE A 124 -6.55 -13.45 -8.31
N ILE A 125 -6.09 -13.77 -9.51
CA ILE A 125 -6.68 -14.79 -10.38
C ILE A 125 -5.93 -16.09 -10.13
N LEU A 126 -6.62 -17.06 -9.55
CA LEU A 126 -6.04 -18.34 -9.15
C LEU A 126 -6.11 -19.36 -10.29
N PRO A 127 -5.11 -20.25 -10.41
CA PRO A 127 -5.24 -21.45 -11.22
C PRO A 127 -6.27 -22.40 -10.60
N LYS A 128 -6.80 -23.33 -11.39
CA LYS A 128 -7.79 -24.33 -10.94
C LYS A 128 -7.31 -25.18 -9.77
N LYS A 129 -6.00 -25.35 -9.62
CA LYS A 129 -5.38 -26.21 -8.61
C LYS A 129 -4.15 -25.55 -8.00
N LEU A 130 -3.99 -25.71 -6.68
CA LEU A 130 -2.85 -25.21 -5.90
C LEU A 130 -1.92 -26.36 -5.47
N GLU A 131 -1.56 -27.24 -6.39
CA GLU A 131 -0.84 -28.49 -6.07
C GLU A 131 0.68 -28.31 -5.89
N THR A 132 1.27 -27.22 -6.39
CA THR A 132 2.72 -27.02 -6.36
C THR A 132 3.14 -25.87 -5.45
N ALA A 133 4.29 -26.04 -4.78
CA ALA A 133 4.90 -24.98 -3.97
C ALA A 133 5.19 -23.72 -4.81
N GLU A 134 5.52 -23.89 -6.09
CA GLU A 134 5.73 -22.77 -7.02
C GLU A 134 4.49 -21.90 -7.17
N VAL A 135 3.30 -22.51 -7.30
CA VAL A 135 2.04 -21.76 -7.38
C VAL A 135 1.81 -20.97 -6.11
N ILE A 136 2.06 -21.56 -4.93
CA ILE A 136 1.91 -20.87 -3.64
C ILE A 136 2.88 -19.68 -3.56
N VAL A 137 4.15 -19.88 -3.90
CA VAL A 137 5.17 -18.82 -3.93
C VAL A 137 4.75 -17.69 -4.88
N ASN A 138 4.19 -18.02 -6.03
CA ASN A 138 3.71 -17.02 -7.00
C ASN A 138 2.48 -16.26 -6.49
N ILE A 139 1.55 -16.90 -5.78
CA ILE A 139 0.43 -16.21 -5.09
C ILE A 139 1.00 -15.24 -4.06
N THR A 140 1.92 -15.71 -3.22
CA THR A 140 2.56 -14.87 -2.20
C THR A 140 3.24 -13.67 -2.84
N ARG A 141 4.07 -13.89 -3.86
CA ARG A 141 4.73 -12.81 -4.61
C ARG A 141 3.73 -11.81 -5.20
N ASN A 142 2.63 -12.28 -5.79
CA ASN A 142 1.60 -11.41 -6.34
C ASN A 142 0.95 -10.54 -5.26
N VAL A 143 0.57 -11.13 -4.12
CA VAL A 143 0.01 -10.38 -2.98
C VAL A 143 1.01 -9.33 -2.52
N PHE A 144 2.25 -9.71 -2.19
CA PHE A 144 3.27 -8.76 -1.73
C PHE A 144 3.55 -7.65 -2.76
N SER A 145 3.63 -7.99 -4.05
CA SER A 145 3.87 -7.02 -5.11
C SER A 145 2.75 -6.00 -5.23
N LYS A 146 1.48 -6.39 -5.08
CA LYS A 146 0.37 -5.42 -5.16
C LYS A 146 0.24 -4.60 -3.88
N LEU A 147 0.36 -5.24 -2.73
CA LEU A 147 0.19 -4.55 -1.45
C LEU A 147 1.36 -3.59 -1.15
N PHE A 148 2.60 -4.00 -1.39
CA PHE A 148 3.77 -3.21 -0.99
C PHE A 148 4.53 -2.62 -2.18
N GLY A 149 4.38 -3.19 -3.36
CA GLY A 149 4.91 -2.60 -4.59
C GLY A 149 4.01 -1.54 -5.21
N ASN A 150 2.69 -1.56 -4.96
CA ASN A 150 1.76 -0.56 -5.49
C ASN A 150 1.07 0.25 -4.39
N ILE A 151 0.30 -0.39 -3.50
CA ILE A 151 -0.51 0.34 -2.52
C ILE A 151 0.39 1.18 -1.62
N PHE A 152 1.37 0.55 -0.96
CA PHE A 152 2.31 1.28 -0.10
C PHE A 152 2.99 2.46 -0.81
N PHE A 153 3.54 2.25 -2.01
CA PHE A 153 4.21 3.34 -2.74
C PHE A 153 3.24 4.47 -3.13
N ASN A 154 2.04 4.13 -3.60
CA ASN A 154 1.03 5.12 -3.98
C ASN A 154 0.48 5.90 -2.78
N GLU A 155 0.54 5.31 -1.57
CA GLU A 155 0.11 6.00 -0.36
C GLU A 155 1.20 6.88 0.25
N GLN A 156 2.46 6.47 0.12
CA GLN A 156 3.60 7.12 0.79
C GLN A 156 4.30 8.15 -0.11
N ILE A 157 4.22 7.99 -1.44
CA ILE A 157 4.77 8.95 -2.39
C ILE A 157 3.67 9.95 -2.73
N LEU A 158 3.94 11.22 -2.48
CA LEU A 158 3.02 12.29 -2.85
C LEU A 158 2.90 12.37 -4.38
N PRO A 159 1.74 12.74 -4.92
CA PRO A 159 1.55 12.89 -6.35
C PRO A 159 2.54 13.92 -6.93
N LEU A 160 2.97 13.73 -8.19
CA LEU A 160 3.98 14.58 -8.83
C LEU A 160 3.59 16.07 -8.80
N GLU A 161 2.29 16.33 -8.88
CA GLU A 161 1.66 17.64 -8.80
C GLU A 161 2.03 18.39 -7.51
N PHE A 162 2.14 17.68 -6.39
CA PHE A 162 2.57 18.24 -5.10
C PHE A 162 4.00 18.77 -5.18
N TYR A 163 4.91 17.99 -5.79
CA TYR A 163 6.30 18.40 -5.98
C TYR A 163 6.45 19.51 -7.04
N GLN A 164 5.57 19.55 -8.04
CA GLN A 164 5.57 20.63 -9.02
C GLN A 164 5.07 21.95 -8.42
N GLN A 165 4.11 21.90 -7.50
CA GLN A 165 3.63 23.09 -6.77
C GLN A 165 4.71 23.66 -5.84
N SER A 166 5.50 22.81 -5.17
CA SER A 166 6.61 23.30 -4.32
C SER A 166 7.69 24.02 -5.13
N VAL A 167 7.98 23.53 -6.33
CA VAL A 167 8.96 24.15 -7.24
C VAL A 167 8.43 25.44 -7.86
N LYS A 168 7.12 25.52 -8.17
CA LYS A 168 6.52 26.71 -8.79
C LYS A 168 6.23 27.83 -7.79
N GLU A 169 5.91 27.52 -6.53
CA GLU A 169 5.46 28.55 -5.57
C GLU A 169 6.56 29.06 -4.61
N ASN A 170 7.78 28.52 -4.61
CA ASN A 170 8.84 28.91 -3.65
C ASN A 170 8.36 28.92 -2.17
N LYS A 171 7.29 28.18 -1.85
CA LYS A 171 6.76 28.05 -0.50
C LYS A 171 7.30 26.77 0.13
N GLN A 172 7.68 26.87 1.41
CA GLN A 172 7.83 25.68 2.26
C GLN A 172 6.48 24.97 2.33
N ILE A 173 6.31 23.93 1.51
CA ILE A 173 5.16 23.05 1.64
C ILE A 173 5.48 22.09 2.78
N THR A 174 4.80 22.28 3.91
CA THR A 174 4.83 21.34 5.02
C THR A 174 4.15 20.05 4.55
N ALA A 175 4.85 18.91 4.66
CA ALA A 175 4.29 17.58 4.42
C ALA A 175 3.30 17.12 5.51
N ALA A 176 2.50 18.05 6.04
CA ALA A 176 1.38 17.71 6.88
C ALA A 176 0.27 17.22 5.96
N ILE A 177 0.00 15.92 6.02
CA ILE A 177 -1.13 15.29 5.34
C ILE A 177 -2.42 15.88 5.95
N PRO A 178 -3.34 16.44 5.15
CA PRO A 178 -4.66 16.86 5.64
C PRO A 178 -5.55 15.67 6.01
#